data_AF-A0A9P1I603-F1
#
_entry.id   AF-A0A9P1I603-F1
#
_cell.length_a   1.000
_cell.length_b   1.000
_cell.length_c   1.000
_cell.angle_alpha   90.00
_cell.angle_beta   90.00
_cell.angle_gamma   90.00
#
_symmetry.space_group_name_H-M   'P 1'
#
loop_
_entity.id
_entity.type
_entity.pdbx_description
1 polymer ?
#
loop_
_entity_poly.entity_id
_entity_poly.type
_entity_poly.pdbx_seq_one_letter_code
_entity_poly.pdbx_strand_id
1 'polypeptide(L)' 'MVQESTMICVDNSEWMRNGDFQPTRLQSQQDAVNLVMQCKLRANPENAVGILAMAENVQVLSSLSTEAGRLFDENSSN' A
#
# COMPACT_ATOMS: atom_id res chain seq x y z
N MET A 1 13.43 16.09 -2.10
CA MET A 1 13.46 14.98 -3.09
C MET A 1 12.93 15.51 -4.41
N VAL A 2 13.24 14.87 -5.53
CA VAL A 2 12.64 15.17 -6.84
C VAL A 2 11.27 14.48 -6.97
N GLN A 3 10.45 14.91 -7.94
CA GLN A 3 9.16 14.27 -8.22
C GLN A 3 9.36 12.81 -8.65
N GLU A 4 8.58 11.92 -8.08
CA GLU A 4 8.57 10.50 -8.44
C GLU A 4 7.16 9.89 -8.37
N SER A 5 6.95 8.82 -9.15
CA SER A 5 5.77 7.96 -9.06
C SER A 5 6.20 6.64 -8.44
N THR A 6 5.67 6.32 -7.26
CA THR A 6 6.01 5.11 -6.52
C THR A 6 4.87 4.09 -6.60
N MET A 7 5.13 2.92 -7.16
CA MET A 7 4.20 1.78 -7.07
C MET A 7 4.63 0.86 -5.92
N ILE A 8 3.72 0.63 -4.98
CA ILE A 8 3.91 -0.30 -3.86
C ILE A 8 3.20 -1.60 -4.21
N CYS A 9 3.98 -2.68 -4.34
CA CYS A 9 3.45 -4.02 -4.55
C CYS A 9 3.41 -4.76 -3.21
N VAL A 10 2.22 -5.19 -2.80
CA VAL A 10 1.98 -5.95 -1.58
C VAL A 10 1.68 -7.40 -1.92
N ASP A 11 2.15 -8.33 -1.10
CA ASP A 11 1.83 -9.75 -1.25
C ASP A 11 0.62 -10.07 -0.35
N ASN A 12 -0.45 -10.59 -0.93
CA ASN A 12 -1.64 -11.03 -0.21
C ASN A 12 -1.84 -12.56 -0.27
N SER A 13 -0.78 -13.31 -0.54
CA SER A 13 -0.79 -14.78 -0.54
C SER A 13 -1.04 -15.35 0.85
N GLU A 14 -1.37 -16.64 0.92
CA GLU A 14 -1.64 -17.32 2.19
C GLU A 14 -0.45 -17.31 3.15
N TRP A 15 0.77 -17.27 2.61
CA TRP A 15 2.02 -17.16 3.38
C TRP A 15 2.08 -15.89 4.23
N MET A 16 1.35 -14.85 3.84
CA MET A 16 1.30 -13.57 4.52
C MET A 16 0.30 -13.53 5.67
N ARG A 17 -0.50 -14.58 5.87
CA ARG A 17 -1.42 -14.72 7.02
C ARG A 17 -0.76 -15.35 8.25
N ASN A 18 0.54 -15.66 8.18
CA ASN A 18 1.26 -16.24 9.30
C ASN A 18 1.42 -15.22 10.45
N GLY A 19 1.54 -15.75 11.66
CA GLY A 19 1.68 -14.98 12.91
C GLY A 19 3.12 -14.80 13.38
N ASP A 20 4.10 -14.86 12.47
CA ASP A 20 5.51 -14.60 12.78
C ASP A 20 5.77 -13.12 13.10
N PHE A 21 4.89 -12.22 12.64
CA PHE A 21 4.79 -10.83 13.06
C PHE A 21 3.49 -10.59 13.84
N GLN A 22 3.57 -9.81 14.91
CA GLN A 22 2.41 -9.39 15.70
C GLN A 22 1.75 -8.15 15.06
N PRO A 23 0.42 -8.12 14.87
CA PRO A 23 -0.57 -9.15 15.20
C PRO A 23 -0.69 -10.27 14.13
N THR A 24 -0.53 -9.95 12.86
CA THR A 24 -0.28 -10.91 11.76
C THR A 24 0.63 -10.23 10.75
N ARG A 25 1.36 -11.01 9.94
CA ARG A 25 2.25 -10.44 8.93
C ARG A 25 1.53 -9.57 7.89
N LEU A 26 0.29 -9.92 7.54
CA LEU A 26 -0.56 -9.12 6.68
C LEU A 26 -0.86 -7.75 7.29
N GLN A 27 -1.21 -7.69 8.57
CA GLN A 27 -1.46 -6.42 9.25
C GLN A 27 -0.19 -5.57 9.35
N SER A 28 0.94 -6.20 9.70
CA SER A 28 2.22 -5.51 9.73
C SER A 28 2.64 -4.96 8.37
N GLN A 29 2.31 -5.66 7.26
CA GLN A 29 2.52 -5.12 5.92
C GLN A 29 1.64 -3.90 5.63
N GLN A 30 0.36 -3.91 6.02
CA GLN A 30 -0.52 -2.75 5.85
C GLN A 30 0.03 -1.50 6.55
N ASP A 31 0.53 -1.67 7.78
CA ASP A 31 1.14 -0.59 8.55
C ASP A 31 2.43 -0.06 7.88
N ALA A 32 3.27 -0.98 7.38
CA ALA A 32 4.50 -0.61 6.67
C ALA A 32 4.20 0.14 5.36
N VAL A 33 3.21 -0.31 4.59
CA VAL A 33 2.76 0.34 3.36
C VAL A 33 2.26 1.74 3.65
N ASN A 34 1.46 1.92 4.69
CA ASN A 34 0.98 3.23 5.13
C ASN A 34 2.14 4.17 5.49
N LEU A 35 3.11 3.70 6.25
CA LEU A 35 4.29 4.48 6.62
C LEU A 35 5.09 4.93 5.38
N VAL A 36 5.40 3.99 4.47
CA VAL A 36 6.16 4.28 3.24
C VAL A 36 5.41 5.26 2.36
N MET A 37 4.11 5.04 2.17
CA MET A 37 3.25 5.93 1.39
C MET A 37 3.26 7.35 1.95
N GLN A 38 3.06 7.52 3.26
CA GLN A 38 3.12 8.83 3.90
C GLN A 38 4.49 9.49 3.78
N CYS A 39 5.57 8.73 3.93
CA CYS A 39 6.92 9.25 3.74
C CYS A 39 7.14 9.76 2.30
N LYS A 40 6.65 9.01 1.30
CA LYS A 40 6.76 9.37 -0.12
C LYS A 40 5.91 10.58 -0.47
N LEU A 41 4.67 10.65 -0.02
CA LEU A 41 3.79 11.81 -0.25
C LEU A 41 4.29 13.09 0.45
N ARG A 42 4.91 12.96 1.63
CA ARG A 42 5.48 14.12 2.35
C ARG A 42 6.84 14.56 1.79
N ALA A 43 7.55 13.69 1.06
CA ALA A 43 8.86 14.00 0.51
C ALA A 43 8.82 15.02 -0.64
N ASN A 44 7.71 15.06 -1.37
CA ASN A 44 7.42 16.06 -2.40
C ASN A 44 5.89 16.11 -2.64
N PRO A 45 5.26 17.30 -2.65
CA PRO A 45 3.82 17.44 -2.86
C PRO A 45 3.32 16.93 -4.23
N GLU A 46 4.20 16.76 -5.21
CA GLU A 46 3.87 16.23 -6.55
C GLU A 46 4.09 14.72 -6.66
N ASN A 47 4.51 14.06 -5.58
CA ASN A 47 4.68 12.61 -5.58
C ASN A 47 3.32 11.91 -5.62
N ALA A 48 3.25 10.87 -6.44
CA ALA A 48 2.09 9.99 -6.51
C ALA A 48 2.48 8.59 -6.05
N VAL A 49 1.58 7.94 -5.31
CA VAL A 49 1.74 6.57 -4.85
C VAL A 49 0.57 5.74 -5.37
N GLY A 50 0.83 4.52 -5.84
CA GLY A 50 -0.21 3.54 -6.20
C GLY A 50 0.07 2.21 -5.51
N ILE A 51 -0.96 1.38 -5.36
CA ILE A 51 -0.88 0.12 -4.60
C ILE A 51 -1.40 -1.04 -5.46
N LEU A 52 -0.60 -2.11 -5.56
CA LEU A 52 -0.92 -3.36 -6.24
C LEU A 52 -0.87 -4.52 -5.25
N ALA A 53 -1.86 -5.40 -5.25
CA ALA A 53 -1.74 -6.71 -4.63
C ALA A 53 -1.21 -7.72 -5.66
N MET A 54 -0.13 -8.40 -5.32
CA MET A 54 0.56 -9.39 -6.15
C MET A 54 0.64 -10.72 -5.40
N ALA A 55 -0.39 -11.54 -5.54
CA ALA A 55 -0.32 -12.96 -5.22
C ALA A 55 -0.62 -13.78 -6.48
N GLU A 56 -1.64 -14.63 -6.46
CA GLU A 56 -2.01 -15.47 -7.60
C GLU A 56 -2.57 -14.65 -8.77
N ASN A 57 -3.34 -13.60 -8.47
CA ASN A 57 -3.81 -12.63 -9.46
C ASN A 57 -3.35 -11.24 -9.04
N VAL A 58 -2.85 -10.46 -10.01
CA VAL A 58 -2.48 -9.06 -9.78
C VAL A 58 -3.75 -8.22 -9.73
N GLN A 59 -3.95 -7.50 -8.63
CA GLN A 59 -5.09 -6.60 -8.43
C GLN A 59 -4.59 -5.18 -8.17
N VAL A 60 -5.19 -4.21 -8.85
CA VAL A 60 -4.94 -2.79 -8.58
C VAL A 60 -5.85 -2.38 -7.43
N LEU A 61 -5.28 -2.16 -6.25
CA LEU A 61 -6.01 -1.69 -5.07
C LEU A 61 -6.17 -0.17 -5.08
N SER A 62 -5.21 0.53 -5.68
CA SER A 62 -5.34 1.95 -5.92
C SER A 62 -4.43 2.42 -7.05
N SER A 63 -4.94 3.29 -7.89
CA SER A 63 -4.16 3.95 -8.93
C SER A 63 -3.21 5.01 -8.31
N LEU A 64 -2.35 5.58 -9.15
CA LEU A 64 -1.44 6.64 -8.72
C LEU A 64 -2.24 7.84 -8.19
N SER A 65 -2.14 8.09 -6.89
CA SER A 65 -2.82 9.16 -6.17
C SER A 65 -1.82 9.97 -5.36
N THR A 66 -2.04 11.28 -5.31
CA THR A 66 -1.36 12.21 -4.39
C THR A 66 -2.09 12.32 -3.04
N GLU A 67 -3.34 11.85 -2.97
CA GLU A 67 -4.18 11.87 -1.78
C GLU A 67 -4.10 10.52 -1.05
N ALA A 68 -3.61 10.54 0.19
CA ALA A 68 -3.53 9.36 1.05
C ALA A 68 -4.90 8.73 1.39
N GLY A 69 -5.96 9.54 1.43
CA GLY A 69 -7.31 9.08 1.76
C GLY A 69 -7.90 8.12 0.73
N ARG A 70 -7.66 8.36 -0.57
CA ARG A 70 -8.15 7.50 -1.66
C ARG A 70 -7.46 6.14 -1.73
N LEU A 71 -6.28 6.01 -1.11
CA LEU A 71 -5.48 4.79 -1.14
C LEU A 71 -6.00 3.71 -0.18
N PHE A 72 -6.89 4.06 0.78
CA PHE A 72 -7.44 3.13 1.77
C PHE A 72 -8.97 2.99 1.71
N ASP A 73 -9.64 3.72 0.81
CA ASP A 73 -11.11 3.87 0.83
C ASP A 73 -11.90 2.74 0.14
N GLU A 74 -11.25 1.64 -0.27
CA GLU A 74 -11.93 0.51 -0.91
C GLU A 74 -12.62 -0.46 0.07
N ASN A 75 -12.58 -0.21 1.39
CA ASN A 75 -13.30 -1.01 2.40
C ASN A 75 -14.64 -0.40 2.85
N SER A 76 -15.18 0.59 2.13
CA SER A 76 -16.52 1.14 2.43
C SER A 76 -17.68 0.45 1.69
N SER A 77 -17.44 -0.68 1.03
CA SER A 77 -18.48 -1.43 0.30
C SER A 77 -18.31 -2.95 0.42
N ASN A 78 -18.64 -3.49 1.59
CA ASN A 78 -19.30 -4.80 1.76
C ASN A 78 -19.89 -4.94 3.16
#